data_AF-A0A085LIV7-F1
#
_entry.id   AF-A0A085LIV7-F1
#
_cell.length_a   1.000
_cell.length_b   1.000
_cell.length_c   1.000
_cell.angle_alpha   90.00
_cell.angle_beta   90.00
_cell.angle_gamma   90.00
#
_symmetry.space_group_name_H-M   'P 1'
#
loop_
_entity.id
_entity.type
_entity.pdbx_description
1 polymer ?
#
loop_
_entity_poly.entity_id
_entity_poly.type
_entity_poly.pdbx_seq_one_letter_code
_entity_poly.pdbx_strand_id
1 'polypeptide(L)'
;LGLEQYNTADYATLRKARIADNLFSKNVLISFPEYIFLLTVLSASPEKFALAFKMFDLDGDGMLDYCEFNKIQTIVRRLESKLQSYARERAPLKAGSSFAIYLFGDRLDRKISLQEFLNFRQRLQKAVLQVEFELYEPDDSNTISAENFARMILARADLSEADKEVVVGRLLTALGSKEICSRVTFQDVEAFFLL
;
A
#
# COMPACT_ATOMS: atom_id res chain seq x y z
N LEU A 1 -4.84 8.96 8.21
CA LEU A 1 -4.15 9.58 7.05
C LEU A 1 -3.27 10.69 7.61
N GLY A 2 -2.09 10.33 8.11
CA GLY A 2 -1.20 11.19 8.90
C GLY A 2 0.02 11.65 8.12
N LEU A 3 -0.17 12.16 6.89
CA LEU A 3 0.93 12.68 6.08
C LEU A 3 1.38 14.09 6.52
N GLU A 4 0.66 14.73 7.44
CA GLU A 4 0.95 16.09 7.91
C GLU A 4 2.09 16.17 8.94
N GLN A 5 2.64 15.03 9.39
CA GLN A 5 3.66 14.99 10.45
C GLN A 5 5.10 14.88 9.92
N TYR A 6 5.32 14.85 8.60
CA TYR A 6 6.67 14.70 8.03
C TYR A 6 7.28 16.04 7.60
N ASN A 7 8.51 16.29 8.03
CA ASN A 7 9.23 17.55 7.82
C ASN A 7 9.75 17.64 6.36
N THR A 8 10.01 18.85 5.85
CA THR A 8 10.47 19.11 4.47
C THR A 8 11.78 18.38 4.11
N ALA A 9 12.59 18.01 5.11
CA ALA A 9 13.78 17.16 4.95
C ALA A 9 13.44 15.69 4.68
N ASP A 10 12.35 15.16 5.28
CA ASP A 10 11.86 13.80 5.04
C ASP A 10 11.39 13.63 3.59
N TYR A 11 10.87 14.70 2.97
CA TYR A 11 10.48 14.68 1.54
C TYR A 11 11.67 14.45 0.59
N ALA A 12 12.88 14.85 0.97
CA ALA A 12 14.08 14.59 0.18
C ALA A 12 14.56 13.14 0.33
N THR A 13 14.36 12.55 1.51
CA THR A 13 14.62 11.12 1.80
C THR A 13 13.56 10.22 1.14
N LEU A 14 12.28 10.60 1.22
CA LEU A 14 11.14 9.99 0.52
C LEU A 14 11.33 9.98 -1.02
N ARG A 15 12.10 10.93 -1.56
CA ARG A 15 12.45 10.94 -2.99
C ARG A 15 13.34 9.79 -3.43
N LYS A 16 14.06 9.14 -2.48
CA LYS A 16 14.87 7.93 -2.74
C LYS A 16 14.06 6.64 -2.61
N ALA A 17 13.08 6.59 -1.71
CA ALA A 17 12.17 5.46 -1.57
C ALA A 17 10.99 5.58 -2.55
N ARG A 18 11.25 5.37 -3.84
CA ARG A 18 10.18 5.36 -4.83
C ARG A 18 9.40 4.07 -4.68
N ILE A 19 8.21 4.15 -4.07
CA ILE A 19 7.15 3.13 -4.19
C ILE A 19 7.06 2.65 -5.66
N ALA A 20 7.23 3.60 -6.59
CA ALA A 20 7.26 3.37 -8.02
C ALA A 20 8.41 2.49 -8.52
N ASP A 21 9.61 2.50 -7.92
CA ASP A 21 10.75 1.70 -8.40
C ASP A 21 10.60 0.22 -7.99
N ASN A 22 9.88 -0.05 -6.90
CA ASN A 22 9.51 -1.40 -6.47
C ASN A 22 8.27 -1.96 -7.20
N LEU A 23 7.44 -1.10 -7.82
CA LEU A 23 6.21 -1.47 -8.51
C LEU A 23 6.28 -1.40 -10.04
N PHE A 24 7.05 -0.46 -10.59
CA PHE A 24 7.13 -0.14 -12.01
C PHE A 24 8.59 0.02 -12.43
N SER A 25 8.97 -0.58 -13.55
CA SER A 25 10.39 -0.73 -13.92
C SER A 25 11.15 0.57 -14.28
N LYS A 26 10.54 1.76 -14.19
CA LYS A 26 11.18 3.06 -14.46
C LYS A 26 10.43 4.22 -13.83
N ASN A 27 11.00 4.95 -12.86
CA ASN A 27 10.71 6.35 -12.53
C ASN A 27 9.25 6.83 -12.75
N VAL A 28 8.26 6.05 -12.32
CA VAL A 28 6.84 6.35 -12.57
C VAL A 28 6.37 7.34 -11.51
N LEU A 29 5.91 8.52 -11.95
CA LEU A 29 5.19 9.43 -11.07
C LEU A 29 3.74 8.95 -10.99
N ILE A 30 3.30 8.59 -9.78
CA ILE A 30 1.91 8.20 -9.52
C ILE A 30 1.06 9.47 -9.57
N SER A 31 0.18 9.57 -10.57
CA SER A 31 -0.79 10.66 -10.66
C SER A 31 -1.82 10.57 -9.54
N PHE A 32 -2.47 11.68 -9.20
CA PHE A 32 -3.50 11.69 -8.15
C PHE A 32 -4.63 10.66 -8.36
N PRO A 33 -5.19 10.47 -9.59
CA PRO A 33 -6.16 9.40 -9.83
C PRO A 33 -5.60 7.99 -9.63
N GLU A 34 -4.32 7.76 -9.96
CA GLU A 34 -3.64 6.49 -9.68
C GLU A 34 -3.48 6.29 -8.17
N TYR A 35 -3.11 7.33 -7.43
CA TYR A 35 -2.99 7.27 -5.96
C TYR A 35 -4.32 6.88 -5.29
N ILE A 36 -5.44 7.54 -5.64
CA ILE A 36 -6.76 7.21 -5.09
C ILE A 36 -7.15 5.77 -5.44
N PHE A 37 -6.85 5.34 -6.67
CA PHE A 37 -7.10 3.98 -7.09
C PHE A 37 -6.28 2.96 -6.28
N LEU A 38 -4.97 3.17 -6.11
CA LEU A 38 -4.11 2.31 -5.30
C LEU A 38 -4.61 2.23 -3.85
N LEU A 39 -5.02 3.37 -3.28
CA LEU A 39 -5.61 3.44 -1.94
C LEU A 39 -6.89 2.59 -1.84
N THR A 40 -7.74 2.66 -2.88
CA THR A 40 -8.97 1.84 -2.98
C THR A 40 -8.63 0.35 -3.02
N VAL A 41 -7.62 -0.04 -3.81
CA VAL A 41 -7.16 -1.44 -3.94
C VAL A 41 -6.61 -1.99 -2.63
N LEU A 42 -5.88 -1.16 -1.90
CA LEU A 42 -5.32 -1.51 -0.59
C LEU A 42 -6.40 -1.58 0.50
N SER A 43 -7.44 -0.76 0.42
CA SER A 43 -8.49 -0.64 1.44
C SER A 43 -9.58 -1.72 1.34
N ALA A 44 -9.92 -2.17 0.14
CA ALA A 44 -10.93 -3.21 -0.04
C ALA A 44 -10.37 -4.61 0.26
N SER A 45 -11.17 -5.54 0.81
CA SER A 45 -10.72 -6.92 1.09
C SER A 45 -10.61 -7.77 -0.20
N PRO A 46 -9.77 -8.82 -0.23
CA PRO A 46 -9.66 -9.71 -1.40
C PRO A 46 -11.00 -10.32 -1.82
N GLU A 47 -11.83 -10.70 -0.84
CA GLU A 47 -13.18 -11.24 -1.05
C GLU A 47 -14.12 -10.24 -1.76
N LYS A 48 -14.04 -8.95 -1.39
CA LYS A 48 -14.85 -7.90 -2.03
C LYS A 48 -14.44 -7.70 -3.49
N PHE A 49 -13.15 -7.81 -3.78
CA PHE A 49 -12.65 -7.80 -5.16
C PHE A 49 -13.07 -9.04 -5.93
N ALA A 50 -13.00 -10.23 -5.33
CA ALA A 50 -13.46 -11.46 -5.98
C ALA A 50 -14.95 -11.38 -6.33
N LEU A 51 -15.78 -10.82 -5.44
CA LEU A 51 -17.18 -10.57 -5.72
C LEU A 51 -17.36 -9.54 -6.83
N ALA A 52 -16.62 -8.42 -6.79
CA ALA A 52 -16.67 -7.41 -7.84
C ALA A 52 -16.28 -8.02 -9.21
N PHE A 53 -15.18 -8.76 -9.32
CA PHE A 53 -14.79 -9.43 -10.57
C PHE A 53 -15.94 -10.26 -11.13
N LYS A 54 -16.61 -11.08 -10.31
CA LYS A 54 -17.77 -11.87 -10.76
C LYS A 54 -19.00 -11.03 -11.17
N MET A 55 -19.15 -9.83 -10.62
CA MET A 55 -20.27 -8.94 -10.96
C MET A 55 -20.04 -8.16 -12.26
N PHE A 56 -18.79 -7.96 -12.65
CA PHE A 56 -18.41 -7.07 -13.76
C PHE A 56 -17.73 -7.76 -14.93
N ASP A 57 -17.38 -9.02 -14.80
CA ASP A 57 -17.09 -9.94 -15.90
C ASP A 57 -18.40 -10.20 -16.67
N LEU A 58 -18.63 -9.43 -17.74
CA LEU A 58 -19.91 -9.44 -18.46
C LEU A 58 -19.99 -10.56 -19.50
N ASP A 59 -18.83 -10.99 -20.02
CA ASP A 59 -18.75 -12.10 -20.97
C ASP A 59 -18.50 -13.45 -20.30
N GLY A 60 -18.26 -13.46 -18.98
CA GLY A 60 -18.17 -14.66 -18.16
C GLY A 60 -16.87 -15.43 -18.38
N ASP A 61 -15.85 -14.78 -18.93
CA ASP A 61 -14.56 -15.41 -19.25
C ASP A 61 -13.61 -15.50 -18.04
N GLY A 62 -14.03 -14.97 -16.89
CA GLY A 62 -13.28 -14.94 -15.65
C GLY A 62 -12.20 -13.86 -15.61
N MET A 63 -12.14 -13.00 -16.63
CA MET A 63 -11.17 -11.93 -16.81
C MET A 63 -11.90 -10.59 -16.88
N LEU A 64 -11.15 -9.50 -16.78
CA LEU A 64 -11.69 -8.16 -17.00
C LEU A 64 -10.91 -7.47 -18.09
N ASP A 65 -11.62 -6.87 -19.03
CA ASP A 65 -11.05 -5.89 -19.94
C ASP A 65 -10.93 -4.50 -19.29
N TYR A 66 -10.27 -3.58 -19.99
CA TYR A 66 -10.07 -2.20 -19.52
C TYR A 66 -11.39 -1.44 -19.28
N CYS A 67 -12.42 -1.70 -20.09
CA CYS A 67 -13.73 -1.04 -19.99
C CYS A 67 -14.50 -1.53 -18.77
N GLU A 68 -14.53 -2.84 -18.53
CA GLU A 68 -15.15 -3.49 -17.37
C GLU A 68 -14.47 -3.07 -16.07
N PHE A 69 -13.14 -3.05 -16.07
CA PHE A 69 -12.37 -2.60 -14.92
C PHE A 69 -12.67 -1.16 -14.52
N ASN A 70 -12.80 -0.24 -15.50
CA ASN A 70 -13.17 1.15 -15.20
C ASN A 70 -14.57 1.29 -14.57
N LYS A 71 -15.50 0.37 -14.84
CA LYS A 71 -16.82 0.32 -14.19
C LYS A 71 -16.67 -0.07 -12.72
N ILE A 72 -15.86 -1.10 -12.40
CA ILE A 72 -15.55 -1.50 -11.02
C ILE A 72 -15.03 -0.31 -10.23
N GLN A 73 -14.01 0.37 -10.76
CA GLN A 73 -13.41 1.48 -10.05
C GLN A 73 -14.42 2.57 -9.72
N THR A 74 -15.34 2.86 -10.64
CA THR A 74 -16.39 3.86 -10.45
C THR A 74 -17.34 3.47 -9.32
N ILE A 75 -17.63 2.18 -9.17
CA ILE A 75 -18.56 1.68 -8.14
C ILE A 75 -17.87 1.54 -6.78
N VAL A 76 -16.67 0.98 -6.73
CA VAL A 76 -15.92 0.85 -5.47
C VAL A 76 -15.66 2.24 -4.85
N ARG A 77 -15.28 3.25 -5.66
CA ARG A 77 -15.13 4.63 -5.21
C ARG A 77 -16.41 5.24 -4.63
N ARG A 78 -17.59 4.89 -5.17
CA ARG A 78 -18.88 5.37 -4.66
C ARG A 78 -19.24 4.71 -3.33
N LEU A 79 -18.87 3.44 -3.15
CA LEU A 79 -19.18 2.67 -1.95
C LEU A 79 -18.28 3.01 -0.77
N GLU A 80 -17.03 3.43 -0.99
CA GLU A 80 -16.11 3.79 0.08
C GLU A 80 -16.31 5.23 0.58
N SER A 81 -17.15 5.39 1.61
CA SER A 81 -17.54 6.68 2.22
C SER A 81 -16.37 7.54 2.72
N LYS A 82 -15.29 6.92 3.23
CA LYS A 82 -14.08 7.64 3.69
C LYS A 82 -13.28 8.27 2.56
N LEU A 83 -13.37 7.74 1.34
CA LEU A 83 -12.72 8.28 0.15
C LEU A 83 -13.58 9.28 -0.60
N GLN A 84 -14.88 9.38 -0.27
CA GLN A 84 -15.82 10.29 -0.95
C GLN A 84 -15.44 11.77 -0.80
N SER A 85 -14.72 12.19 0.25
CA SER A 85 -14.21 13.56 0.38
C SER A 85 -13.11 13.88 -0.63
N TYR A 86 -12.22 12.92 -0.92
CA TYR A 86 -11.15 13.03 -1.91
C TYR A 86 -11.63 12.73 -3.34
N ALA A 87 -12.73 11.99 -3.50
CA ALA A 87 -13.27 11.53 -4.78
C ALA A 87 -14.34 12.44 -5.40
N ARG A 88 -14.65 13.60 -4.80
CA ARG A 88 -15.66 14.54 -5.34
C ARG A 88 -15.24 15.18 -6.67
N GLU A 89 -13.95 15.16 -7.00
CA GLU A 89 -13.43 15.62 -8.30
C GLU A 89 -12.67 14.49 -9.03
N ARG A 90 -13.21 14.12 -10.20
CA ARG A 90 -12.51 13.67 -11.42
C ARG A 90 -12.21 12.17 -11.66
N ALA A 91 -12.58 11.82 -12.90
CA ALA A 91 -12.11 10.87 -13.90
C ALA A 91 -11.61 9.46 -13.51
N PRO A 92 -12.03 8.40 -14.25
CA PRO A 92 -11.43 7.07 -14.17
C PRO A 92 -9.93 7.08 -14.48
N LEU A 93 -9.24 5.96 -14.22
CA LEU A 93 -7.86 5.82 -14.68
C LEU A 93 -7.77 6.15 -16.17
N LYS A 94 -6.75 6.93 -16.53
CA LYS A 94 -6.54 7.28 -17.92
C LYS A 94 -5.94 6.08 -18.66
N ALA A 95 -6.37 5.90 -19.91
CA ALA A 95 -5.89 4.87 -20.82
C ALA A 95 -4.34 4.84 -20.93
N GLY A 96 -3.69 6.00 -20.91
CA GLY A 96 -2.23 6.10 -20.95
C GLY A 96 -1.53 6.14 -19.59
N SER A 97 -2.23 5.81 -18.50
CA SER A 97 -1.62 5.76 -17.16
C SER A 97 -0.68 4.56 -17.06
N SER A 98 0.40 4.69 -16.29
CA SER A 98 1.36 3.60 -16.09
C SER A 98 0.67 2.38 -15.50
N PHE A 99 -0.37 2.60 -14.69
CA PHE A 99 -1.21 1.55 -14.15
C PHE A 99 -2.04 0.81 -15.21
N ALA A 100 -2.71 1.55 -16.09
CA ALA A 100 -3.53 0.96 -17.15
C ALA A 100 -2.65 0.15 -18.12
N ILE A 101 -1.49 0.67 -18.49
CA ILE A 101 -0.51 -0.01 -19.34
C ILE A 101 0.01 -1.29 -18.65
N TYR A 102 0.28 -1.22 -17.34
CA TYR A 102 0.78 -2.37 -16.59
C TYR A 102 -0.22 -3.54 -16.57
N LEU A 103 -1.51 -3.25 -16.37
CA LEU A 103 -2.54 -4.29 -16.31
C LEU A 103 -2.98 -4.76 -17.71
N PHE A 104 -3.30 -3.82 -18.60
CA PHE A 104 -3.99 -4.09 -19.88
C PHE A 104 -3.06 -3.99 -21.10
N GLY A 105 -1.77 -3.76 -20.91
CA GLY A 105 -0.78 -3.61 -21.98
C GLY A 105 -0.81 -2.24 -22.65
N ASP A 106 0.19 -1.95 -23.48
CA ASP A 106 0.35 -0.64 -24.16
C ASP A 106 -0.86 -0.28 -25.06
N ARG A 107 -1.58 -1.30 -25.54
CA ARG A 107 -2.76 -1.15 -26.41
C ARG A 107 -4.09 -1.29 -25.67
N LEU A 108 -4.08 -1.59 -24.37
CA LEU A 108 -5.27 -1.84 -23.53
C LEU A 108 -6.17 -2.97 -24.03
N ASP A 109 -5.60 -3.92 -24.76
CA ASP A 109 -6.28 -5.07 -25.37
C ASP A 109 -6.12 -6.36 -24.55
N ARG A 110 -5.18 -6.39 -23.59
CA ARG A 110 -5.04 -7.51 -22.67
C ARG A 110 -6.12 -7.45 -21.60
N LYS A 111 -6.69 -8.60 -21.25
CA LYS A 111 -7.54 -8.79 -20.08
C LYS A 111 -6.74 -9.27 -18.87
N ILE A 112 -7.25 -9.03 -17.67
CA ILE A 112 -6.62 -9.48 -16.41
C ILE A 112 -7.50 -10.46 -15.65
N SER A 113 -6.91 -11.53 -15.14
CA SER A 113 -7.58 -12.44 -14.20
C SER A 113 -7.65 -11.87 -12.80
N LEU A 114 -8.58 -12.39 -11.99
CA LEU A 114 -8.63 -12.13 -10.55
C LEU A 114 -7.29 -12.46 -9.87
N GLN A 115 -6.65 -13.57 -10.23
CA GLN A 115 -5.38 -13.99 -9.64
C GLN A 115 -4.24 -13.03 -9.97
N GLU A 116 -4.13 -12.58 -11.22
CA GLU A 116 -3.14 -11.56 -11.60
C GLU A 116 -3.37 -10.25 -10.85
N PHE A 117 -4.63 -9.87 -10.66
CA PHE A 117 -4.98 -8.67 -9.89
C PHE A 117 -4.65 -8.80 -8.40
N LEU A 118 -4.92 -9.96 -7.77
CA LEU A 118 -4.55 -10.22 -6.37
C LEU A 118 -3.02 -10.25 -6.19
N ASN A 119 -2.28 -10.85 -7.13
CA ASN A 119 -0.82 -10.82 -7.14
C ASN A 119 -0.28 -9.39 -7.32
N PHE A 120 -0.93 -8.59 -8.16
CA PHE A 120 -0.60 -7.17 -8.27
C PHE A 120 -0.81 -6.45 -6.93
N ARG A 121 -1.96 -6.64 -6.29
CA ARG A 121 -2.26 -6.05 -4.97
C ARG A 121 -1.25 -6.47 -3.91
N GLN A 122 -0.87 -7.74 -3.85
CA GLN A 122 0.12 -8.22 -2.88
C GLN A 122 1.47 -7.53 -3.07
N ARG A 123 1.92 -7.39 -4.33
CA ARG A 123 3.15 -6.64 -4.66
C ARG A 123 3.04 -5.16 -4.27
N LEU A 124 1.88 -4.55 -4.47
CA LEU A 124 1.60 -3.18 -4.02
C LEU A 124 1.66 -3.05 -2.49
N GLN A 125 1.04 -3.96 -1.75
CA GLN A 125 1.10 -3.99 -0.28
C GLN A 125 2.55 -4.12 0.21
N LYS A 126 3.30 -5.05 -0.37
CA LYS A 126 4.72 -5.25 -0.06
C LYS A 126 5.56 -4.01 -0.36
N ALA A 127 5.36 -3.37 -1.50
CA ALA A 127 6.10 -2.17 -1.87
C ALA A 127 5.80 -0.98 -0.96
N VAL A 128 4.55 -0.80 -0.53
CA VAL A 128 4.19 0.22 0.47
C VAL A 128 4.84 -0.07 1.81
N LEU A 129 4.76 -1.32 2.28
CA LEU A 129 5.37 -1.73 3.55
C LEU A 129 6.90 -1.61 3.54
N GLN A 130 7.54 -1.88 2.39
CA GLN A 130 8.97 -1.69 2.20
C GLN A 130 9.36 -0.22 2.35
N VAL A 131 8.59 0.70 1.76
CA VAL A 131 8.86 2.14 1.91
C VAL A 131 8.64 2.61 3.35
N GLU A 132 7.61 2.10 4.03
CA GLU A 132 7.44 2.39 5.45
C GLU A 132 8.59 1.84 6.29
N PHE A 133 9.07 0.63 6.02
CA PHE A 133 10.23 0.05 6.69
C PHE A 133 11.48 0.93 6.51
N GLU A 134 11.72 1.44 5.30
CA GLU A 134 12.83 2.35 5.00
C GLU A 134 12.72 3.69 5.75
N LEU A 135 11.51 4.16 6.06
CA LEU A 135 11.29 5.36 6.88
C LEU A 135 11.70 5.18 8.34
N TYR A 136 11.84 3.93 8.80
CA TYR A 136 12.31 3.59 10.15
C TYR A 136 13.82 3.32 10.21
N GLU A 137 14.57 3.82 9.22
CA GLU A 137 16.04 3.90 9.17
C GLU A 137 16.73 2.55 9.45
N PRO A 138 16.56 1.56 8.56
CA PRO A 138 17.27 0.30 8.69
C PRO A 138 18.79 0.52 8.61
N ASP A 139 19.54 -0.28 9.37
CA ASP A 139 21.00 -0.25 9.36
C ASP A 139 21.62 -0.93 8.12
N ASP A 140 22.96 -0.98 8.05
CA ASP A 140 23.70 -1.62 6.95
C ASP A 140 23.38 -3.11 6.77
N SER A 141 22.79 -3.76 7.79
CA SER A 141 22.33 -5.15 7.71
C SER A 141 20.87 -5.30 7.27
N ASN A 142 20.23 -4.19 6.86
CA ASN A 142 18.83 -4.12 6.47
C ASN A 142 17.88 -4.55 7.59
N THR A 143 18.19 -4.15 8.84
CA THR A 143 17.35 -4.40 10.01
C THR A 143 17.00 -3.11 10.72
N ILE A 144 15.79 -3.04 11.30
CA ILE A 144 15.39 -1.96 12.19
C ILE A 144 15.51 -2.41 13.65
N SER A 145 15.64 -1.45 14.56
CA SER A 145 15.62 -1.75 16.00
C SER A 145 14.23 -2.24 16.42
N ALA A 146 14.17 -3.05 17.48
CA ALA A 146 12.90 -3.45 18.10
C ALA A 146 12.05 -2.23 18.54
N GLU A 147 12.69 -1.13 18.94
CA GLU A 147 12.00 0.13 19.23
C GLU A 147 11.32 0.70 17.97
N ASN A 148 12.05 0.83 16.87
CA ASN A 148 11.52 1.37 15.62
C ASN A 148 10.40 0.48 15.07
N PHE A 149 10.54 -0.84 15.20
CA PHE A 149 9.46 -1.78 14.87
C PHE A 149 8.21 -1.54 15.72
N ALA A 150 8.37 -1.36 17.04
CA ALA A 150 7.24 -1.05 17.92
C ALA A 150 6.58 0.28 17.56
N ARG A 151 7.37 1.31 17.24
CA ARG A 151 6.85 2.60 16.74
C ARG A 151 6.07 2.44 15.44
N MET A 152 6.52 1.57 14.53
CA MET A 152 5.81 1.25 13.28
C MET A 152 4.46 0.54 13.52
N ILE A 153 4.36 -0.32 14.53
CA ILE A 153 3.09 -0.92 14.95
C ILE A 153 2.18 0.15 15.58
N LEU A 154 2.71 0.93 16.52
CA LEU A 154 1.96 1.93 17.28
C LEU A 154 1.48 3.10 16.41
N ALA A 155 2.13 3.38 15.28
CA ALA A 155 1.66 4.36 14.30
C ALA A 155 0.27 4.03 13.73
N ARG A 156 -0.14 2.76 13.79
CA ARG A 156 -1.46 2.27 13.35
C ARG A 156 -2.44 2.07 14.49
N ALA A 157 -1.98 2.18 15.73
CA ALA A 157 -2.81 2.02 16.91
C ALA A 157 -3.57 3.31 17.20
N ASP A 158 -4.83 3.17 17.62
CA ASP A 158 -5.65 4.29 18.10
C ASP A 158 -5.31 4.59 19.57
N LEU A 159 -4.09 5.06 19.79
CA LEU A 159 -3.53 5.39 21.10
C LEU A 159 -3.05 6.85 21.12
N SER A 160 -3.10 7.47 22.29
CA SER A 160 -2.49 8.79 22.49
C SER A 160 -0.96 8.69 22.42
N GLU A 161 -0.28 9.78 22.06
CA GLU A 161 1.20 9.80 22.05
C GLU A 161 1.80 9.48 23.42
N ALA A 162 1.13 9.89 24.51
CA ALA A 162 1.55 9.54 25.86
C ALA A 162 1.49 8.02 26.11
N ASP A 163 0.42 7.35 25.68
CA ASP A 163 0.27 5.90 25.83
C ASP A 163 1.29 5.14 24.96
N LYS A 164 1.57 5.63 23.75
CA LYS A 164 2.59 5.06 22.87
C LYS A 164 3.97 5.09 23.51
N GLU A 165 4.37 6.20 24.11
CA GLU A 165 5.67 6.31 24.80
C GLU A 165 5.76 5.39 26.03
N VAL A 166 4.64 5.19 26.76
CA VAL A 166 4.60 4.22 27.86
C VAL A 166 4.84 2.79 27.36
N VAL A 167 4.24 2.41 26.23
CA VAL A 167 4.45 1.08 25.62
C VAL A 167 5.90 0.91 25.17
N VAL A 168 6.48 1.92 24.51
CA VAL A 168 7.89 1.89 24.09
C VAL A 168 8.83 1.79 25.30
N GLY A 169 8.60 2.55 26.36
CA GLY A 169 9.43 2.48 27.58
C GLY A 169 9.43 1.10 28.24
N ARG A 170 8.29 0.39 28.23
CA ARG A 170 8.19 -1.00 28.71
C ARG A 170 9.01 -1.94 27.84
N LEU A 171 8.95 -1.79 26.52
CA LEU A 171 9.75 -2.58 25.59
C LEU A 171 11.25 -2.37 25.81
N LEU A 172 11.70 -1.13 25.95
CA LEU A 172 13.11 -0.82 26.20
C LEU A 172 13.64 -1.47 27.50
N THR A 173 12.79 -1.53 28.53
CA THR A 173 13.12 -2.23 29.78
C THR A 173 13.32 -3.73 29.56
N ALA A 174 12.43 -4.37 28.79
CA ALA A 174 12.52 -5.80 28.44
C ALA A 174 13.67 -6.12 27.47
N LEU A 175 14.09 -5.16 26.63
CA LEU A 175 15.30 -5.31 25.81
C LEU A 175 16.56 -5.24 26.66
N GLY A 176 16.56 -4.39 27.70
CA GLY A 176 17.65 -4.29 28.67
C GLY A 176 17.92 -5.58 29.44
N SER A 177 16.90 -6.42 29.66
CA SER A 177 17.05 -7.76 30.26
C SER A 177 17.54 -8.83 29.27
N LYS A 178 17.78 -8.49 27.99
CA LYS A 178 18.18 -9.41 26.90
C LYS A 178 17.22 -10.58 26.65
N GLU A 179 15.95 -10.43 27.01
CA GLU A 179 14.95 -11.49 26.83
C GLU A 179 14.47 -11.61 25.38
N ILE A 180 14.71 -10.60 24.54
CA ILE A 180 14.13 -10.47 23.19
C ILE A 180 15.19 -10.02 22.18
N CYS A 181 15.04 -10.45 20.92
CA CYS A 181 15.86 -9.97 19.80
C CYS A 181 15.74 -8.45 19.65
N SER A 182 16.87 -7.76 19.55
CA SER A 182 16.91 -6.29 19.41
C SER A 182 16.78 -5.79 17.98
N ARG A 183 16.80 -6.70 17.00
CA ARG A 183 16.78 -6.41 15.56
C ARG A 183 15.66 -7.15 14.86
N VAL A 184 15.03 -6.48 13.92
CA VAL A 184 13.89 -6.97 13.15
C VAL A 184 14.19 -6.79 11.67
N THR A 185 14.11 -7.87 10.89
CA THR A 185 14.33 -7.83 9.44
C THR A 185 13.07 -7.39 8.71
N PHE A 186 13.19 -7.02 7.43
CA PHE A 186 12.00 -6.77 6.62
C PHE A 186 11.13 -8.03 6.44
N GLN A 187 11.70 -9.24 6.44
CA GLN A 187 10.93 -10.48 6.35
C GLN A 187 10.05 -10.69 7.59
N ASP A 188 10.56 -10.36 8.77
CA ASP A 188 9.79 -10.41 10.01
C ASP A 188 8.62 -9.41 9.99
N VAL A 189 8.89 -8.20 9.50
CA VAL A 189 7.87 -7.15 9.29
C VAL A 189 6.81 -7.58 8.28
N GLU A 190 7.23 -8.13 7.14
CA GLU A 190 6.34 -8.64 6.11
C GLU A 190 5.42 -9.74 6.66
N ALA A 191 6.00 -10.69 7.39
CA ALA A 191 5.25 -11.76 8.04
C ALA A 191 4.27 -11.25 9.11
N PHE A 192 4.60 -10.17 9.82
CA PHE A 192 3.71 -9.61 10.84
C PHE A 192 2.53 -8.84 10.26
N PHE A 193 2.72 -8.09 9.17
CA PHE A 193 1.69 -7.21 8.62
C PHE A 193 0.87 -7.82 7.48
N LEU A 194 1.42 -8.78 6.73
CA LEU A 194 0.81 -9.30 5.50
C LEU A 194 0.43 -10.79 5.54
N LEU A 195 0.82 -11.54 6.57
CA LEU A 195 0.36 -12.91 6.83
C LEU A 195 -0.64 -12.94 8.00
#